data_AF-A0A9P3US16-F1
#
_entry.id   AF-A0A9P3US16-F1
#
_cell.length_a   1.000
_cell.length_b   1.000
_cell.length_c   1.000
_cell.angle_alpha   90.00
_cell.angle_beta   90.00
_cell.angle_gamma   90.00
#
_symmetry.space_group_name_H-M   'P 1'
#
loop_
_entity.id
_entity.type
_entity.pdbx_description
1 polymer ?
#
loop_
_entity_poly.entity_id
_entity_poly.type
_entity_poly.pdbx_seq_one_letter_code
_entity_poly.pdbx_strand_id
1 'polypeptide(L)'
;MSVAIALILAGWSSSRAIKYLESRNLWTLCLQISIIQHWFVIPTILVVWALLVHTFVFQFPQSLSSFRPPIGLIFIAGALRSLLGYALPAYHSRGYLRLRWKAWSGPSRTGVRAELVQYIGDRRDWETLEASTQGRVTMHPVERASRLPLLSRGGLIASDTTDLLIARAAADQEENSIWIPRSDARQGVYQPVSPGEPASLLWGESLGFQRRCSRGIISFPKELLSPWPQLADGVDARGLCLACGILARNKGLRATSLICNLRTRNTFGVFEDNSIFWPRPAKTLRSLFNAECERMYSYLGPMFVTVATELALLLSDVPVEVAEDWLDAQLEHQDLQLNREAYALGANAQDLDLLYRGQYAAMLVSLSVHRVGVRIRPEMLVLDAVCKSEGVTPGEWAMSSDMQGRRQRELEALGQRVTNLVNAVV
;
A
#
# COMPACT_ATOMS: atom_id res chain seq x y z
N MET A 1 -6.99 -13.63 -40.99
CA MET A 1 -5.95 -14.47 -40.35
C MET A 1 -4.80 -13.64 -39.77
N SER A 2 -4.18 -12.72 -40.52
CA SER A 2 -3.04 -11.90 -40.06
C SER A 2 -3.33 -11.02 -38.83
N VAL A 3 -4.54 -10.48 -38.70
CA VAL A 3 -4.94 -9.66 -37.52
C VAL A 3 -5.06 -10.52 -36.25
N ALA A 4 -5.64 -11.71 -36.33
CA ALA A 4 -5.75 -12.63 -35.19
C ALA A 4 -4.37 -13.12 -34.73
N ILE A 5 -3.47 -13.42 -35.68
CA ILE A 5 -2.07 -13.76 -35.40
C ILE A 5 -1.35 -12.58 -34.74
N ALA A 6 -1.53 -11.36 -35.24
CA ALA A 6 -0.94 -10.15 -34.66
C ALA A 6 -1.43 -9.91 -33.21
N LEU A 7 -2.72 -10.15 -32.92
CA LEU A 7 -3.28 -9.98 -31.57
C LEU A 7 -2.82 -11.09 -30.60
N ILE A 8 -2.65 -12.34 -31.06
CA ILE A 8 -2.05 -13.43 -30.27
C ILE A 8 -0.58 -13.10 -29.95
N LEU A 9 0.18 -12.62 -30.94
CA LEU A 9 1.55 -12.17 -30.75
C LEU A 9 1.63 -10.94 -29.83
N ALA A 10 0.64 -10.03 -29.86
CA ALA A 10 0.54 -8.89 -28.96
C ALA A 10 0.28 -9.33 -27.50
N GLY A 11 -0.63 -10.27 -27.26
CA GLY A 11 -0.89 -10.82 -25.92
C GLY A 11 0.29 -11.62 -25.35
N TRP A 12 0.97 -12.40 -26.20
CA TRP A 12 2.17 -13.14 -25.81
C TRP A 12 3.34 -12.20 -25.50
N SER A 13 3.57 -11.19 -26.36
CA SER A 13 4.58 -10.17 -26.14
C SER A 13 4.30 -9.30 -24.91
N SER A 14 3.04 -8.99 -24.58
CA SER A 14 2.71 -8.28 -23.34
C SER A 14 3.06 -9.10 -22.09
N SER A 15 2.81 -10.41 -22.10
CA SER A 15 3.17 -11.29 -20.97
C SER A 15 4.69 -11.42 -20.79
N ARG A 16 5.44 -11.48 -21.90
CA ARG A 16 6.91 -11.47 -21.88
C ARG A 16 7.48 -10.11 -21.49
N ALA A 17 6.83 -9.03 -21.91
CA ALA A 17 7.20 -7.67 -21.52
C ALA A 17 7.08 -7.49 -20.01
N ILE A 18 5.95 -7.90 -19.39
CA ILE A 18 5.79 -7.83 -17.92
C ILE A 18 6.90 -8.62 -17.21
N LYS A 19 7.18 -9.87 -17.63
CA LYS A 19 8.27 -10.66 -17.05
C LYS A 19 9.64 -10.01 -17.22
N TYR A 20 9.89 -9.35 -18.35
CA TYR A 20 11.11 -8.58 -18.59
C TYR A 20 11.19 -7.37 -17.66
N LEU A 21 10.11 -6.61 -17.50
CA LEU A 21 10.06 -5.46 -16.61
C LEU A 21 10.29 -5.88 -15.15
N GLU A 22 9.67 -6.98 -14.71
CA GLU A 22 9.89 -7.57 -13.39
C GLU A 22 11.34 -8.03 -13.18
N SER A 23 11.97 -8.67 -14.18
CA SER A 23 13.38 -9.08 -14.08
C SER A 23 14.36 -7.90 -14.05
N ARG A 24 13.93 -6.74 -14.54
CA ARG A 24 14.65 -5.46 -14.45
C ARG A 24 14.27 -4.63 -13.23
N ASN A 25 13.43 -5.15 -12.32
CA ASN A 25 12.91 -4.45 -11.13
C ASN A 25 12.17 -3.14 -11.45
N LEU A 26 11.55 -3.03 -12.63
CA LEU A 26 10.76 -1.85 -13.06
C LEU A 26 9.34 -1.91 -12.47
N TRP A 27 9.24 -2.16 -11.16
CA TRP A 27 7.98 -2.51 -10.49
C TRP A 27 6.90 -1.43 -10.54
N THR A 28 7.27 -0.15 -10.47
CA THR A 28 6.32 0.96 -10.62
C THR A 28 5.58 0.85 -11.96
N LEU A 29 6.31 0.55 -13.04
CA LEU A 29 5.73 0.36 -14.36
C LEU A 29 4.88 -0.91 -14.42
N CYS A 30 5.36 -2.03 -13.86
CA CYS A 30 4.60 -3.29 -13.82
C CYS A 30 3.22 -3.10 -13.18
N LEU A 31 3.17 -2.41 -12.02
CA LEU A 31 1.92 -2.16 -11.32
C LEU A 31 1.00 -1.20 -12.09
N GLN A 32 1.56 -0.15 -12.72
CA GLN A 32 0.79 0.76 -13.57
C GLN A 32 0.23 0.09 -14.83
N ILE A 33 0.96 -0.82 -15.46
CA ILE A 33 0.43 -1.60 -16.59
C ILE A 33 -0.68 -2.53 -16.10
N SER A 34 -0.51 -3.13 -14.92
CA SER A 34 -1.49 -4.06 -14.34
C SER A 34 -2.87 -3.41 -14.14
N ILE A 35 -2.94 -2.14 -13.72
CA ILE A 35 -4.23 -1.46 -13.53
C ILE A 35 -5.00 -1.23 -14.84
N ILE A 36 -4.32 -1.12 -15.98
CA ILE A 36 -4.96 -0.88 -17.29
C ILE A 36 -5.06 -2.14 -18.14
N GLN A 37 -4.38 -3.23 -17.78
CA GLN A 37 -4.28 -4.44 -18.59
C GLN A 37 -5.63 -5.00 -19.03
N HIS A 38 -6.64 -5.00 -18.15
CA HIS A 38 -7.97 -5.52 -18.45
C HIS A 38 -8.69 -4.72 -19.56
N TRP A 39 -8.43 -3.42 -19.68
CA TRP A 39 -8.96 -2.58 -20.77
C TRP A 39 -8.40 -2.94 -22.15
N PHE A 40 -7.24 -3.58 -22.21
CA PHE A 40 -6.65 -4.04 -23.47
C PHE A 40 -6.94 -5.52 -23.73
N VAL A 41 -6.82 -6.36 -22.69
CA VAL A 41 -6.97 -7.82 -22.82
C VAL A 41 -8.39 -8.21 -23.20
N ILE A 42 -9.41 -7.65 -22.53
CA ILE A 42 -10.80 -8.04 -22.77
C ILE A 42 -11.24 -7.69 -24.21
N PRO A 43 -11.09 -6.43 -24.70
CA PRO A 43 -11.45 -6.11 -26.07
C PRO A 43 -10.62 -6.88 -27.10
N THR A 44 -9.34 -7.12 -26.83
CA THR A 44 -8.48 -7.93 -27.73
C THR A 44 -9.03 -9.34 -27.89
N ILE A 45 -9.40 -10.01 -26.80
CA ILE A 45 -10.01 -11.34 -26.84
C ILE A 45 -11.31 -11.30 -27.66
N LEU A 46 -12.19 -10.32 -27.40
CA LEU A 46 -13.46 -10.19 -28.12
C LEU A 46 -13.27 -9.96 -29.63
N VAL A 47 -12.33 -9.08 -30.01
CA VAL A 47 -12.01 -8.80 -31.42
C VAL A 47 -11.41 -10.02 -32.12
N VAL A 48 -10.48 -10.74 -31.47
CA VAL A 48 -9.93 -11.99 -32.02
C VAL A 48 -11.05 -12.99 -32.29
N TRP A 49 -11.95 -13.20 -31.33
CA TRP A 49 -13.05 -14.15 -31.48
C TRP A 49 -14.06 -13.71 -32.53
N ALA A 50 -14.41 -12.43 -32.59
CA ALA A 50 -15.29 -11.88 -33.63
C ALA A 50 -14.70 -12.10 -35.04
N LEU A 51 -13.40 -11.87 -35.20
CA LEU A 51 -12.70 -12.10 -36.47
C LEU A 51 -12.65 -13.59 -36.83
N LEU A 52 -12.37 -14.47 -35.85
CA LEU A 52 -12.35 -15.92 -36.08
C LEU A 52 -13.72 -16.44 -36.49
N VAL A 53 -14.78 -16.03 -35.80
CA VAL A 53 -16.17 -16.37 -36.15
C VAL A 53 -16.54 -15.84 -37.53
N HIS A 54 -16.20 -14.58 -37.85
CA HIS A 54 -16.44 -14.02 -39.18
C HIS A 54 -15.74 -14.83 -40.26
N THR A 55 -14.45 -15.16 -40.09
CA THR A 55 -13.72 -16.00 -41.03
C THR A 55 -14.33 -17.40 -41.15
N PHE A 56 -14.80 -17.98 -40.05
CA PHE A 56 -15.41 -19.31 -40.03
C PHE A 56 -16.81 -19.33 -40.69
N VAL A 57 -17.61 -18.29 -40.54
CA VAL A 57 -18.96 -18.23 -41.11
C VAL A 57 -18.91 -17.87 -42.59
N PHE A 58 -18.12 -16.85 -42.96
CA PHE A 58 -18.19 -16.24 -44.29
C PHE A 58 -17.05 -16.65 -45.23
N GLN A 59 -15.89 -17.05 -44.71
CA GLN A 59 -14.70 -17.36 -45.52
C GLN A 59 -14.30 -18.84 -45.47
N PHE A 60 -15.06 -19.67 -44.76
CA PHE A 60 -14.74 -21.07 -44.61
C PHE A 60 -15.00 -21.84 -45.91
N PRO A 61 -13.99 -22.51 -46.49
CA PRO A 61 -14.08 -23.16 -47.79
C PRO A 61 -15.24 -24.16 -47.85
N GLN A 62 -16.05 -24.07 -48.90
CA GLN A 62 -17.18 -25.00 -49.11
C GLN A 62 -16.70 -26.45 -49.27
N SER A 63 -15.49 -26.65 -49.81
CA SER A 63 -14.85 -27.97 -49.95
C SER A 63 -14.57 -28.68 -48.62
N LEU A 64 -14.62 -27.96 -47.48
CA LEU A 64 -14.39 -28.49 -46.14
C LEU A 64 -15.67 -28.52 -45.29
N SER A 65 -16.85 -28.36 -45.90
CA SER A 65 -18.14 -28.20 -45.20
C SER A 65 -18.43 -29.29 -44.17
N SER A 66 -18.05 -30.55 -44.43
CA SER A 66 -18.19 -31.68 -43.50
C SER A 66 -17.42 -31.50 -42.19
N PHE A 67 -16.36 -30.69 -42.19
CA PHE A 67 -15.57 -30.36 -41.00
C PHE A 67 -16.08 -29.14 -40.24
N ARG A 68 -17.13 -28.44 -40.73
CA ARG A 68 -17.69 -27.27 -40.03
C ARG A 68 -18.18 -27.60 -38.61
N PRO A 69 -18.96 -28.66 -38.36
CA PRO A 69 -19.42 -28.97 -37.00
C PRO A 69 -18.27 -29.18 -35.99
N PRO A 70 -17.26 -30.04 -36.24
CA PRO A 70 -16.16 -30.23 -35.27
C PRO A 70 -15.29 -28.97 -35.11
N ILE A 71 -15.03 -28.22 -36.18
CA ILE A 71 -14.27 -26.96 -36.09
C ILE A 71 -15.06 -25.89 -35.31
N GLY A 72 -16.39 -25.83 -35.51
CA GLY A 72 -17.27 -24.97 -34.74
C GLY A 72 -17.23 -25.27 -33.24
N LEU A 73 -17.21 -26.56 -32.86
CA LEU A 73 -17.05 -26.97 -31.46
C LEU A 73 -15.69 -26.55 -30.88
N ILE A 74 -14.61 -26.66 -31.66
CA ILE A 74 -13.27 -26.18 -31.26
C ILE A 74 -13.29 -24.66 -31.02
N PHE A 75 -13.94 -23.90 -31.90
CA PHE A 75 -14.08 -22.44 -31.71
C PHE A 75 -14.90 -22.12 -30.45
N ILE A 76 -16.03 -22.79 -30.22
CA ILE A 76 -16.84 -22.57 -29.01
C ILE A 76 -16.02 -22.90 -27.75
N ALA A 77 -15.33 -24.05 -27.73
CA ALA A 77 -14.50 -24.46 -26.60
C ALA A 77 -13.34 -23.48 -26.36
N GLY A 78 -12.69 -23.01 -27.42
CA GLY A 78 -11.63 -22.00 -27.33
C GLY A 78 -12.16 -20.65 -26.85
N ALA A 79 -13.34 -20.22 -27.30
CA ALA A 79 -13.97 -18.98 -26.88
C ALA A 79 -14.32 -19.03 -25.40
N LEU A 80 -14.93 -20.14 -24.96
CA LEU A 80 -15.27 -20.37 -23.56
C LEU A 80 -14.01 -20.41 -22.69
N ARG A 81 -12.95 -21.12 -23.11
CA ARG A 81 -11.67 -21.12 -22.40
C ARG A 81 -11.03 -19.74 -22.35
N SER A 82 -11.14 -18.95 -23.41
CA SER A 82 -10.59 -17.60 -23.44
C SER A 82 -11.35 -16.65 -22.51
N LEU A 83 -12.67 -16.74 -22.53
CA LEU A 83 -13.56 -15.93 -21.70
C LEU A 83 -13.38 -16.29 -20.22
N LEU A 84 -13.49 -17.58 -19.87
CA LEU A 84 -13.41 -18.05 -18.48
C LEU A 84 -11.97 -18.06 -17.94
N GLY A 85 -10.98 -18.28 -18.80
CA GLY A 85 -9.57 -18.40 -18.40
C GLY A 85 -8.80 -17.08 -18.37
N TYR A 86 -9.25 -16.06 -19.11
CA TYR A 86 -8.52 -14.77 -19.20
C TYR A 86 -9.41 -13.55 -19.01
N ALA A 87 -10.52 -13.42 -19.74
CA ALA A 87 -11.34 -12.21 -19.70
C ALA A 87 -12.05 -12.03 -18.35
N LEU A 88 -12.73 -13.07 -17.87
CA LEU A 88 -13.47 -13.07 -16.62
C LEU A 88 -12.53 -12.90 -15.41
N PRO A 89 -11.39 -13.61 -15.33
CA PRO A 89 -10.36 -13.30 -14.34
C PRO A 89 -9.91 -11.83 -14.44
N ALA A 90 -9.46 -11.35 -15.61
CA ALA A 90 -8.97 -9.97 -15.74
C ALA A 90 -10.00 -8.93 -15.26
N TYR A 91 -11.29 -9.18 -15.51
CA TYR A 91 -12.38 -8.36 -15.02
C TYR A 91 -12.53 -8.43 -13.49
N HIS A 92 -12.56 -9.62 -12.89
CA HIS A 92 -12.73 -9.75 -11.44
C HIS A 92 -11.54 -9.22 -10.64
N SER A 93 -10.32 -9.31 -11.17
CA SER A 93 -9.13 -8.80 -10.48
C SER A 93 -8.89 -7.30 -10.64
N ARG A 94 -9.67 -6.58 -11.44
CA ARG A 94 -9.47 -5.12 -11.64
C ARG A 94 -9.48 -4.33 -10.33
N GLY A 95 -10.34 -4.72 -9.38
CA GLY A 95 -10.43 -4.10 -8.06
C GLY A 95 -9.16 -4.33 -7.25
N TYR A 96 -8.76 -5.60 -7.14
CA TYR A 96 -7.53 -6.00 -6.50
C TYR A 96 -6.29 -5.32 -7.11
N LEU A 97 -6.17 -5.23 -8.44
CA LEU A 97 -5.02 -4.60 -9.08
C LEU A 97 -4.91 -3.10 -8.78
N ARG A 98 -6.06 -2.40 -8.66
CA ARG A 98 -6.10 -1.01 -8.20
C ARG A 98 -5.65 -0.90 -6.74
N LEU A 99 -6.18 -1.74 -5.86
CA LEU A 99 -5.75 -1.78 -4.45
C LEU A 99 -4.27 -2.11 -4.32
N ARG A 100 -3.76 -3.04 -5.14
CA ARG A 100 -2.36 -3.42 -5.16
C ARG A 100 -1.49 -2.23 -5.56
N TRP A 101 -1.86 -1.48 -6.59
CA TRP A 101 -1.18 -0.24 -6.91
C TRP A 101 -1.18 0.73 -5.72
N LYS A 102 -2.33 0.99 -5.09
CA LYS A 102 -2.43 1.92 -3.94
C LYS A 102 -1.61 1.44 -2.75
N ALA A 103 -1.72 0.18 -2.37
CA ALA A 103 -0.98 -0.45 -1.28
C ALA A 103 0.53 -0.29 -1.46
N TRP A 104 1.06 -0.52 -2.66
CA TRP A 104 2.50 -0.46 -2.93
C TRP A 104 3.04 0.94 -3.26
N SER A 105 2.19 1.91 -3.66
CA SER A 105 2.67 3.19 -4.25
C SER A 105 2.18 4.49 -3.63
N GLY A 106 1.33 4.45 -2.60
CA GLY A 106 0.94 5.67 -1.88
C GLY A 106 2.08 6.28 -1.05
N PRO A 107 1.77 7.28 -0.19
CA PRO A 107 2.73 7.93 0.70
C PRO A 107 3.63 6.96 1.48
N SER A 108 4.93 7.22 1.57
CA SER A 108 5.85 6.33 2.28
C SER A 108 6.39 7.00 3.53
N ARG A 109 6.51 6.23 4.60
CA ARG A 109 7.16 6.60 5.84
C ARG A 109 8.57 6.05 5.85
N THR A 110 9.56 6.93 5.87
CA THR A 110 10.99 6.57 5.84
C THR A 110 11.72 7.19 7.03
N GLY A 111 12.73 6.48 7.54
CA GLY A 111 13.65 7.03 8.52
C GLY A 111 14.70 7.89 7.84
N VAL A 112 14.87 9.13 8.31
CA VAL A 112 15.89 10.06 7.85
C VAL A 112 16.99 10.13 8.90
N ARG A 113 18.25 9.95 8.48
CA ARG A 113 19.41 10.04 9.38
C ARG A 113 19.52 11.44 9.99
N ALA A 114 20.00 11.53 11.23
CA ALA A 114 20.01 12.77 12.02
C ALA A 114 20.63 13.96 11.28
N GLU A 115 21.76 13.75 10.62
CA GLU A 115 22.51 14.77 9.88
C GLU A 115 21.78 15.29 8.62
N LEU A 116 20.79 14.53 8.13
CA LEU A 116 20.01 14.89 6.95
C LEU A 116 18.70 15.61 7.31
N VAL A 117 18.28 15.57 8.58
CA VAL A 117 17.00 16.14 9.03
C VAL A 117 16.94 17.64 8.80
N GLN A 118 18.07 18.34 8.89
CA GLN A 118 18.16 19.79 8.67
C GLN A 118 17.78 20.24 7.26
N TYR A 119 17.87 19.34 6.27
CA TYR A 119 17.52 19.65 4.88
C TYR A 119 16.04 19.38 4.56
N ILE A 120 15.24 18.92 5.53
CA ILE A 120 13.81 18.71 5.30
C ILE A 120 13.07 20.04 5.40
N GLY A 121 12.45 20.44 4.29
CA GLY A 121 11.60 21.63 4.21
C GLY A 121 10.17 21.34 3.76
N ASP A 122 9.56 22.35 3.14
CA ASP A 122 8.25 22.21 2.49
C ASP A 122 8.35 21.72 1.04
N ARG A 123 7.22 21.65 0.34
CA ARG A 123 7.18 21.25 -1.07
C ARG A 123 8.12 22.07 -1.98
N ARG A 124 8.22 23.39 -1.81
CA ARG A 124 9.07 24.25 -2.66
C ARG A 124 10.54 24.01 -2.36
N ASP A 125 10.86 23.75 -1.11
CA ASP A 125 12.19 23.35 -0.68
C ASP A 125 12.60 22.03 -1.35
N TRP A 126 11.70 21.04 -1.38
CA TRP A 126 11.93 19.77 -2.11
C TRP A 126 12.11 19.96 -3.62
N GLU A 127 11.30 20.82 -4.25
CA GLU A 127 11.45 21.15 -5.68
C GLU A 127 12.81 21.82 -5.97
N THR A 128 13.27 22.69 -5.06
CA THR A 128 14.59 23.33 -5.14
C THR A 128 15.73 22.32 -4.93
N LEU A 129 15.55 21.37 -4.02
CA LEU A 129 16.51 20.27 -3.80
C LEU A 129 16.64 19.39 -5.05
N GLU A 130 15.54 19.00 -5.69
CA GLU A 130 15.58 18.23 -6.95
C GLU A 130 16.34 18.99 -8.04
N ALA A 131 16.07 20.28 -8.22
CA ALA A 131 16.73 21.10 -9.23
C ALA A 131 18.23 21.28 -8.95
N SER A 132 18.62 21.53 -7.69
CA SER A 132 20.02 21.76 -7.30
C SER A 132 20.86 20.48 -7.24
N THR A 133 20.23 19.31 -7.09
CA THR A 133 20.92 18.00 -7.05
C THR A 133 20.77 17.22 -8.36
N GLN A 134 20.25 17.86 -9.41
CA GLN A 134 20.06 17.24 -10.72
C GLN A 134 21.39 16.71 -11.27
N GLY A 135 21.40 15.42 -11.64
CA GLY A 135 22.61 14.73 -12.11
C GLY A 135 23.47 14.11 -11.01
N ARG A 136 23.24 14.42 -9.73
CA ARG A 136 23.93 13.80 -8.59
C ARG A 136 23.16 12.60 -8.01
N VAL A 137 21.85 12.54 -8.23
CA VAL A 137 20.99 11.45 -7.74
C VAL A 137 21.00 10.25 -8.70
N THR A 138 21.38 9.09 -8.17
CA THR A 138 21.28 7.81 -8.91
C THR A 138 19.90 7.19 -8.72
N MET A 139 19.14 7.07 -9.81
CA MET A 139 17.79 6.48 -9.75
C MET A 139 17.82 4.96 -9.57
N HIS A 140 17.04 4.48 -8.61
CA HIS A 140 16.80 3.06 -8.44
C HIS A 140 15.96 2.50 -9.60
N PRO A 141 16.13 1.23 -9.99
CA PRO A 141 15.36 0.63 -11.09
C PRO A 141 13.85 0.83 -10.93
N VAL A 142 13.34 0.73 -9.70
CA VAL A 142 11.91 0.93 -9.37
C VAL A 142 11.41 2.34 -9.74
N GLU A 143 12.30 3.34 -9.79
CA GLU A 143 12.01 4.76 -10.07
C GLU A 143 12.26 5.18 -11.52
N ARG A 144 13.07 4.42 -12.29
CA ARG A 144 13.49 4.83 -13.64
C ARG A 144 12.34 5.09 -14.59
N ALA A 145 11.26 4.31 -14.46
CA ALA A 145 10.08 4.47 -15.31
C ALA A 145 9.27 5.74 -14.98
N SER A 146 9.41 6.28 -13.76
CA SER A 146 8.66 7.46 -13.31
C SER A 146 9.01 8.73 -14.10
N ARG A 147 10.22 8.79 -14.69
CA ARG A 147 10.68 9.87 -15.56
C ARG A 147 10.31 9.71 -17.04
N LEU A 148 9.68 8.60 -17.44
CA LEU A 148 9.23 8.46 -18.82
C LEU A 148 8.15 9.51 -19.11
N PRO A 149 8.23 10.29 -20.21
CA PRO A 149 7.29 11.38 -20.48
C PRO A 149 5.82 10.95 -20.49
N LEU A 150 5.55 9.70 -20.87
CA LEU A 150 4.19 9.14 -20.90
C LEU A 150 3.62 8.83 -19.50
N LEU A 151 4.48 8.72 -18.48
CA LEU A 151 4.14 8.30 -17.13
C LEU A 151 4.41 9.38 -16.08
N SER A 152 5.26 10.36 -16.42
CA SER A 152 5.55 11.51 -15.59
C SER A 152 4.32 12.42 -15.54
N ARG A 153 3.78 12.61 -14.33
CA ARG A 153 2.85 13.72 -14.08
C ARG A 153 3.72 14.96 -13.93
N GLY A 154 3.65 15.86 -14.91
CA GLY A 154 4.45 17.09 -14.92
C GLY A 154 4.36 17.84 -13.58
N GLY A 155 5.50 18.32 -13.10
CA GLY A 155 5.61 19.07 -11.84
C GLY A 155 5.69 18.22 -10.56
N LEU A 156 5.86 16.90 -10.65
CA LEU A 156 6.15 16.05 -9.50
C LEU A 156 7.63 15.63 -9.45
N ILE A 157 8.16 15.51 -8.24
CA ILE A 157 9.53 15.10 -7.95
C ILE A 157 9.64 13.58 -8.15
N ALA A 158 10.50 13.17 -9.08
CA ALA A 158 10.68 11.75 -9.41
C ALA A 158 11.75 11.07 -8.55
N SER A 159 12.71 11.82 -8.00
CA SER A 159 13.81 11.25 -7.22
C SER A 159 13.37 10.80 -5.83
N ASP A 160 14.20 9.96 -5.22
CA ASP A 160 13.98 9.51 -3.87
C ASP A 160 14.32 10.58 -2.83
N THR A 161 13.49 10.68 -1.78
CA THR A 161 13.69 11.64 -0.70
C THR A 161 15.03 11.46 -0.02
N THR A 162 15.44 10.23 0.26
CA THR A 162 16.70 9.98 0.95
C THR A 162 17.89 10.25 0.04
N ASP A 163 17.79 9.90 -1.24
CA ASP A 163 18.86 10.16 -2.21
C ASP A 163 19.03 11.66 -2.48
N LEU A 164 17.94 12.45 -2.48
CA LEU A 164 17.99 13.91 -2.57
C LEU A 164 18.71 14.53 -1.38
N LEU A 165 18.36 14.10 -0.16
CA LEU A 165 18.99 14.59 1.06
C LEU A 165 20.49 14.24 1.09
N ILE A 166 20.85 13.02 0.70
CA ILE A 166 22.26 12.57 0.62
C ILE A 166 23.01 13.38 -0.43
N ALA A 167 22.42 13.59 -1.62
CA ALA A 167 23.04 14.36 -2.68
C ALA A 167 23.26 15.83 -2.29
N ARG A 168 22.31 16.45 -1.56
CA ARG A 168 22.48 17.81 -1.03
C ARG A 168 23.56 17.86 0.03
N ALA A 169 23.57 16.90 0.97
CA ALA A 169 24.60 16.83 2.00
C ALA A 169 26.01 16.70 1.40
N ALA A 170 26.17 15.94 0.32
CA ALA A 170 27.43 15.83 -0.39
C ALA A 170 27.80 17.15 -1.11
N ALA A 171 26.83 17.83 -1.73
CA ALA A 171 27.06 19.13 -2.37
C ALA A 171 27.48 20.21 -1.35
N ASP A 172 26.87 20.24 -0.17
CA ASP A 172 27.23 21.16 0.91
C ASP A 172 28.67 20.99 1.37
N GLN A 173 29.14 19.73 1.47
CA GLN A 173 30.53 19.42 1.81
C GLN A 173 31.52 19.88 0.74
N GLU A 174 31.17 19.73 -0.54
CA GLU A 174 31.99 20.19 -1.67
C GLU A 174 32.04 21.72 -1.78
N GLU A 175 30.90 22.38 -1.55
CA GLU A 175 30.74 23.83 -1.69
C GLU A 175 31.19 24.59 -0.43
N ASN A 176 31.49 23.88 0.66
CA ASN A 176 31.72 24.45 2.00
C ASN A 176 30.62 25.44 2.40
N SER A 177 29.37 25.09 2.09
CA SER A 177 28.19 25.89 2.37
C SER A 177 27.09 24.98 2.93
N ILE A 178 26.17 25.54 3.72
CA ILE A 178 25.02 24.80 4.24
C ILE A 178 23.78 25.31 3.53
N TRP A 179 23.10 24.42 2.82
CA TRP A 179 21.78 24.73 2.30
C TRP A 179 20.76 24.66 3.43
N ILE A 180 19.97 25.73 3.54
CA ILE A 180 18.96 25.87 4.58
C ILE A 180 17.59 25.94 3.89
N PRO A 181 16.62 25.10 4.30
CA PRO A 181 15.24 25.21 3.84
C PRO A 181 14.71 26.64 4.05
N ARG A 182 13.90 27.14 3.11
CA ARG A 182 13.28 28.46 3.25
C ARG A 182 12.16 28.44 4.30
N SER A 183 11.56 27.27 4.49
CA SER A 183 10.48 27.06 5.43
C SER A 183 10.98 26.34 6.68
N ASP A 184 10.71 26.93 7.84
CA ASP A 184 10.90 26.22 9.12
C ASP A 184 9.88 25.07 9.28
N ALA A 185 8.83 25.05 8.45
CA ALA A 185 7.86 23.98 8.45
C ALA A 185 8.48 22.72 7.84
N ARG A 186 9.01 21.84 8.70
CA ARG A 186 9.46 20.49 8.37
C ARG A 186 8.29 19.59 7.97
N GLN A 187 7.65 19.86 6.83
CA GLN A 187 6.44 19.14 6.39
C GLN A 187 6.71 17.64 6.24
N GLY A 188 5.72 16.81 6.61
CA GLY A 188 5.86 15.35 6.60
C GLY A 188 6.60 14.74 7.80
N VAL A 189 7.34 15.52 8.60
CA VAL A 189 8.12 14.99 9.74
C VAL A 189 7.24 14.79 10.97
N TYR A 190 7.33 13.61 11.58
CA TYR A 190 6.74 13.28 12.88
C TYR A 190 7.59 13.85 14.03
N GLN A 191 6.91 14.37 15.04
CA GLN A 191 7.46 14.86 16.30
C GLN A 191 7.64 13.72 17.33
N PRO A 192 8.56 13.88 18.30
CA PRO A 192 9.51 14.98 18.40
C PRO A 192 10.69 14.80 17.42
N VAL A 193 11.34 15.91 17.05
CA VAL A 193 12.62 15.85 16.34
C VAL A 193 13.75 16.24 17.29
N SER A 194 14.42 15.23 17.85
CA SER A 194 15.55 15.43 18.78
C SER A 194 16.85 15.71 18.02
N PRO A 195 17.71 16.64 18.50
CA PRO A 195 19.04 16.84 17.93
C PRO A 195 19.88 15.55 17.96
N GLY A 196 20.51 15.20 16.84
CA GLY A 196 21.37 14.01 16.74
C GLY A 196 20.62 12.69 16.59
N GLU A 197 19.28 12.70 16.56
CA GLU A 197 18.47 11.49 16.37
C GLU A 197 17.84 11.43 14.97
N PRO A 198 17.60 10.22 14.43
CA PRO A 198 16.89 10.07 13.17
C PRO A 198 15.43 10.52 13.31
N ALA A 199 14.91 11.16 12.27
CA ALA A 199 13.51 11.57 12.20
C ALA A 199 12.70 10.63 11.32
N SER A 200 11.38 10.57 11.54
CA SER A 200 10.48 9.84 10.65
C SER A 200 9.79 10.82 9.70
N LEU A 201 9.91 10.59 8.41
CA LEU A 201 9.34 11.42 7.34
C LEU A 201 8.25 10.64 6.60
N LEU A 202 7.03 11.16 6.62
CA LEU A 202 5.96 10.77 5.71
C LEU A 202 6.04 11.63 4.45
N TRP A 203 6.32 11.02 3.30
CA TRP A 203 6.45 11.70 2.02
C TRP A 203 5.56 11.08 0.94
N GLY A 204 5.19 11.88 -0.06
CA GLY A 204 4.29 11.47 -1.14
C GLY A 204 3.81 12.67 -1.95
N GLU A 205 2.69 12.53 -2.64
CA GLU A 205 2.11 13.59 -3.50
C GLU A 205 1.82 14.88 -2.72
N SER A 206 1.50 14.80 -1.42
CA SER A 206 1.30 15.98 -0.55
C SER A 206 2.55 16.85 -0.40
N LEU A 207 3.74 16.26 -0.50
CA LEU A 207 5.03 16.97 -0.50
C LEU A 207 5.57 17.22 -1.92
N GLY A 208 4.79 16.92 -2.96
CA GLY A 208 5.21 17.08 -4.37
C GLY A 208 5.92 15.87 -4.98
N PHE A 209 6.04 14.75 -4.27
CA PHE A 209 6.67 13.53 -4.80
C PHE A 209 5.71 12.70 -5.65
N GLN A 210 6.21 12.15 -6.75
CA GLN A 210 5.46 11.23 -7.58
C GLN A 210 5.23 9.90 -6.85
N ARG A 211 4.02 9.33 -6.98
CA ARG A 211 3.74 7.95 -6.54
C ARG A 211 4.71 6.97 -7.21
N ARG A 212 5.38 6.16 -6.40
CA ARG A 212 6.29 5.11 -6.86
C ARG A 212 6.13 3.89 -5.98
N CYS A 213 6.37 2.72 -6.56
CA CYS A 213 6.36 1.48 -5.78
C CYS A 213 7.42 1.53 -4.67
N SER A 214 7.08 1.11 -3.46
CA SER A 214 8.04 0.94 -2.37
C SER A 214 9.17 0.02 -2.81
N ARG A 215 10.42 0.41 -2.49
CA ARG A 215 11.61 -0.41 -2.73
C ARG A 215 11.53 -1.76 -2.02
N GLY A 216 10.74 -1.86 -0.94
CA GLY A 216 10.51 -3.11 -0.22
C GLY A 216 9.99 -4.24 -1.11
N ILE A 217 9.34 -3.95 -2.25
CA ILE A 217 8.79 -4.96 -3.17
C ILE A 217 9.82 -5.98 -3.64
N ILE A 218 11.10 -5.58 -3.75
CA ILE A 218 12.19 -6.45 -4.22
C ILE A 218 12.49 -7.60 -3.25
N SER A 219 12.06 -7.47 -1.98
CA SER A 219 12.29 -8.44 -0.92
C SER A 219 11.17 -9.46 -0.78
N PHE A 220 10.10 -9.37 -1.57
CA PHE A 220 8.95 -10.27 -1.47
C PHE A 220 8.97 -11.37 -2.53
N PRO A 221 8.42 -12.57 -2.21
CA PRO A 221 8.27 -13.65 -3.18
C PRO A 221 7.47 -13.21 -4.39
N LYS A 222 7.91 -13.60 -5.59
CA LYS A 222 7.27 -13.19 -6.85
C LYS A 222 5.86 -13.73 -6.99
N GLU A 223 5.57 -14.87 -6.37
CA GLU A 223 4.29 -15.55 -6.37
C GLU A 223 3.21 -14.66 -5.72
N LEU A 224 3.56 -14.00 -4.61
CA LEU A 224 2.71 -13.01 -3.92
C LEU A 224 2.57 -11.70 -4.70
N LEU A 225 3.47 -11.44 -5.64
CA LEU A 225 3.45 -10.26 -6.53
C LEU A 225 2.81 -10.58 -7.88
N SER A 226 2.13 -11.72 -8.04
CA SER A 226 1.39 -11.98 -9.26
C SER A 226 0.05 -11.22 -9.27
N PRO A 227 -0.61 -11.06 -10.44
CA PRO A 227 -2.00 -10.57 -10.51
C PRO A 227 -3.01 -11.48 -9.80
N TRP A 228 -2.59 -12.70 -9.43
CA TRP A 228 -3.39 -13.78 -8.88
C TRP A 228 -2.61 -14.49 -7.77
N PRO A 229 -2.25 -13.78 -6.69
CA PRO A 229 -1.36 -14.34 -5.69
C PRO A 229 -2.03 -15.51 -4.99
N GLN A 230 -1.31 -16.63 -4.93
CA GLN A 230 -1.73 -17.84 -4.23
C GLN A 230 -0.59 -18.31 -3.34
N LEU A 231 -0.94 -18.85 -2.18
CA LEU A 231 -0.03 -19.63 -1.36
C LEU A 231 0.23 -21.00 -2.02
N ALA A 232 1.23 -21.74 -1.51
CA ALA A 232 1.63 -23.03 -2.06
C ALA A 232 0.50 -24.08 -2.05
N ASP A 233 -0.47 -23.94 -1.15
CA ASP A 233 -1.66 -24.79 -1.01
C ASP A 233 -2.85 -24.32 -1.86
N GLY A 234 -2.68 -23.27 -2.67
CA GLY A 234 -3.71 -22.72 -3.55
C GLY A 234 -4.62 -21.68 -2.88
N VAL A 235 -4.39 -21.33 -1.61
CA VAL A 235 -5.16 -20.31 -0.90
C VAL A 235 -4.91 -18.93 -1.50
N ASP A 236 -5.99 -18.16 -1.65
CA ASP A 236 -5.95 -16.78 -2.14
C ASP A 236 -5.11 -15.88 -1.21
N ALA A 237 -4.05 -15.30 -1.75
CA ALA A 237 -3.10 -14.47 -1.03
C ALA A 237 -3.22 -12.98 -1.38
N ARG A 238 -4.36 -12.53 -1.93
CA ARG A 238 -4.58 -11.12 -2.29
C ARG A 238 -4.46 -10.20 -1.08
N GLY A 239 -5.13 -10.52 0.04
CA GLY A 239 -5.04 -9.75 1.28
C GLY A 239 -3.61 -9.66 1.82
N LEU A 240 -2.87 -10.77 1.76
CA LEU A 240 -1.45 -10.82 2.14
C LEU A 240 -0.58 -9.91 1.27
N CYS A 241 -0.75 -9.95 -0.05
CA CYS A 241 -0.03 -9.05 -0.97
C CYS A 241 -0.29 -7.57 -0.68
N LEU A 242 -1.54 -7.20 -0.38
CA LEU A 242 -1.92 -5.83 -0.04
C LEU A 242 -1.30 -5.39 1.29
N ALA A 243 -1.41 -6.23 2.34
CA ALA A 243 -0.80 -5.96 3.64
C ALA A 243 0.71 -5.78 3.53
N CYS A 244 1.40 -6.63 2.75
CA CYS A 244 2.83 -6.50 2.51
C CYS A 244 3.20 -5.16 1.88
N GLY A 245 2.42 -4.69 0.89
CA GLY A 245 2.62 -3.40 0.26
C GLY A 245 2.47 -2.24 1.23
N ILE A 246 1.40 -2.24 2.04
CA ILE A 246 1.13 -1.22 3.07
C ILE A 246 2.25 -1.18 4.11
N LEU A 247 2.68 -2.33 4.62
CA LEU A 247 3.70 -2.40 5.66
C LEU A 247 5.10 -2.10 5.15
N ALA A 248 5.40 -2.42 3.88
CA ALA A 248 6.67 -2.09 3.24
C ALA A 248 6.93 -0.58 3.13
N ARG A 249 5.90 0.25 3.27
CA ARG A 249 5.97 1.72 3.23
C ARG A 249 5.58 2.38 4.56
N ASN A 250 5.21 1.61 5.57
CA ASN A 250 4.70 2.14 6.85
C ASN A 250 5.48 1.65 8.08
N LYS A 251 6.65 1.02 7.91
CA LYS A 251 7.39 0.32 8.97
C LYS A 251 7.74 1.18 10.21
N GLY A 252 7.86 2.51 10.07
CA GLY A 252 8.29 3.39 11.15
C GLY A 252 9.75 3.17 11.57
N LEU A 253 10.22 3.92 12.58
CA LEU A 253 11.61 3.84 13.08
C LEU A 253 11.82 2.68 14.05
N ARG A 254 10.81 2.35 14.86
CA ARG A 254 10.87 1.38 15.96
C ARG A 254 9.75 0.36 15.81
N ALA A 255 9.84 -0.53 14.83
CA ALA A 255 8.79 -1.52 14.56
C ALA A 255 8.58 -2.51 15.72
N THR A 256 9.61 -2.74 16.54
CA THR A 256 9.60 -3.69 17.66
C THR A 256 8.86 -3.18 18.90
N SER A 257 8.59 -1.88 19.02
CA SER A 257 7.91 -1.29 20.19
C SER A 257 6.39 -1.22 20.04
N LEU A 258 5.86 -1.61 18.87
CA LEU A 258 4.44 -1.52 18.54
C LEU A 258 3.60 -2.44 19.41
N ILE A 259 2.38 -1.99 19.73
CA ILE A 259 1.40 -2.73 20.54
C ILE A 259 0.44 -3.48 19.62
N CYS A 260 0.28 -4.79 19.86
CA CYS A 260 -0.77 -5.61 19.26
C CYS A 260 -1.01 -6.89 20.07
N ASN A 261 -2.00 -6.86 20.96
CA ASN A 261 -2.35 -7.93 21.88
C ASN A 261 -3.30 -8.99 21.29
N LEU A 262 -3.42 -9.03 19.96
CA LEU A 262 -4.13 -10.08 19.23
C LEU A 262 -3.26 -11.35 19.20
N ARG A 263 -3.14 -12.03 20.34
CA ARG A 263 -2.33 -13.25 20.48
C ARG A 263 -3.09 -14.41 21.11
N THR A 264 -4.18 -14.10 21.79
CA THR A 264 -4.98 -15.09 22.50
C THR A 264 -6.26 -15.35 21.73
N ARG A 265 -6.80 -16.56 21.84
CA ARG A 265 -8.09 -16.92 21.24
C ARG A 265 -9.21 -15.95 21.65
N ASN A 266 -9.16 -15.44 22.89
CA ASN A 266 -10.15 -14.50 23.39
C ASN A 266 -10.03 -13.13 22.70
N THR A 267 -8.83 -12.55 22.67
CA THR A 267 -8.61 -11.23 22.04
C THR A 267 -8.88 -11.27 20.54
N PHE A 268 -8.51 -12.35 19.85
CA PHE A 268 -8.90 -12.57 18.45
C PHE A 268 -10.43 -12.63 18.27
N GLY A 269 -11.12 -13.43 19.10
CA GLY A 269 -12.58 -13.56 19.01
C GLY A 269 -13.30 -12.22 19.20
N VAL A 270 -12.91 -11.46 20.22
CA VAL A 270 -13.49 -10.12 20.45
C VAL A 270 -13.22 -9.19 19.26
N PHE A 271 -12.00 -9.17 18.72
CA PHE A 271 -11.67 -8.32 17.58
C PHE A 271 -12.46 -8.69 16.32
N GLU A 272 -12.59 -9.99 16.08
CA GLU A 272 -13.28 -10.55 14.92
C GLU A 272 -14.80 -10.33 15.01
N ASP A 273 -15.43 -10.62 16.15
CA ASP A 273 -16.88 -10.48 16.38
C ASP A 273 -17.35 -9.02 16.33
N ASN A 274 -16.49 -8.07 16.69
CA ASN A 274 -16.81 -6.64 16.69
C ASN A 274 -16.45 -5.93 15.38
N SER A 275 -15.79 -6.62 14.45
CA SER A 275 -15.55 -6.13 13.09
C SER A 275 -16.87 -5.96 12.34
N ILE A 276 -17.00 -4.93 11.50
CA ILE A 276 -18.21 -4.78 10.66
C ILE A 276 -18.27 -5.84 9.56
N PHE A 277 -17.13 -6.45 9.24
CA PHE A 277 -16.99 -7.54 8.26
C PHE A 277 -17.15 -8.94 8.86
N TRP A 278 -17.63 -9.05 10.10
CA TRP A 278 -18.00 -10.35 10.68
C TRP A 278 -19.20 -10.95 9.92
N PRO A 279 -19.21 -12.25 9.55
CA PRO A 279 -18.20 -13.28 9.82
C PRO A 279 -16.95 -13.26 8.94
N ARG A 280 -15.78 -13.50 9.54
CA ARG A 280 -14.49 -13.60 8.83
C ARG A 280 -14.17 -15.05 8.40
N PRO A 281 -13.26 -15.27 7.43
CA PRO A 281 -12.88 -16.59 6.93
C PRO A 281 -12.31 -17.50 8.01
N ALA A 282 -12.34 -18.80 7.71
CA ALA A 282 -12.00 -19.88 8.62
C ALA A 282 -10.66 -19.67 9.37
N LYS A 283 -10.62 -20.12 10.63
CA LYS A 283 -9.44 -20.12 11.51
C LYS A 283 -8.15 -20.66 10.87
N THR A 284 -8.29 -21.55 9.89
CA THR A 284 -7.19 -22.12 9.09
C THR A 284 -6.46 -21.07 8.25
N LEU A 285 -7.14 -20.04 7.76
CA LEU A 285 -6.52 -18.97 6.99
C LEU A 285 -5.53 -18.15 7.85
N ARG A 286 -5.89 -17.90 9.11
CA ARG A 286 -5.02 -17.19 10.07
C ARG A 286 -3.68 -17.92 10.26
N SER A 287 -3.70 -19.24 10.44
CA SER A 287 -2.45 -20.01 10.59
C SER A 287 -1.56 -19.96 9.34
N LEU A 288 -2.16 -19.99 8.15
CA LEU A 288 -1.40 -19.94 6.88
C LEU A 288 -0.77 -18.56 6.66
N PHE A 289 -1.55 -17.49 6.87
CA PHE A 289 -1.04 -16.12 6.75
C PHE A 289 0.01 -15.83 7.82
N ASN A 290 -0.17 -16.33 9.04
CA ASN A 290 0.78 -16.16 10.11
C ASN A 290 2.14 -16.79 9.77
N ALA A 291 2.16 -18.01 9.23
CA ALA A 291 3.40 -18.68 8.82
C ALA A 291 4.17 -17.86 7.75
N GLU A 292 3.47 -17.30 6.77
CA GLU A 292 4.10 -16.43 5.76
C GLU A 292 4.60 -15.11 6.37
N CYS A 293 3.81 -14.49 7.26
CA CYS A 293 4.20 -13.26 7.95
C CYS A 293 5.40 -13.46 8.87
N GLU A 294 5.51 -14.60 9.58
CA GLU A 294 6.67 -14.96 10.37
C GLU A 294 7.93 -15.08 9.50
N ARG A 295 7.82 -15.75 8.36
CA ARG A 295 8.92 -15.90 7.39
C ARG A 295 9.41 -14.54 6.87
N MET A 296 8.50 -13.58 6.65
CA MET A 296 8.85 -12.27 6.11
C MET A 296 9.28 -11.25 7.16
N TYR A 297 8.72 -11.29 8.37
CA TYR A 297 8.79 -10.20 9.35
C TYR A 297 9.28 -10.59 10.74
N SER A 298 9.71 -11.83 10.99
CA SER A 298 10.18 -12.30 12.31
C SER A 298 11.20 -11.37 12.98
N TYR A 299 12.12 -10.77 12.21
CA TYR A 299 13.11 -9.80 12.72
C TYR A 299 12.52 -8.47 13.23
N LEU A 300 11.25 -8.18 12.94
CA LEU A 300 10.56 -6.96 13.38
C LEU A 300 9.80 -7.16 14.69
N GLY A 301 9.82 -8.38 15.24
CA GLY A 301 9.20 -8.74 16.49
C GLY A 301 7.80 -9.34 16.33
N PRO A 302 7.33 -10.07 17.36
CA PRO A 302 6.08 -10.83 17.28
C PRO A 302 4.85 -9.93 17.11
N MET A 303 4.85 -8.71 17.67
CA MET A 303 3.73 -7.78 17.53
C MET A 303 3.55 -7.35 16.07
N PHE A 304 4.67 -7.12 15.37
CA PHE A 304 4.63 -6.77 13.95
C PHE A 304 4.08 -7.92 13.10
N VAL A 305 4.49 -9.16 13.39
CA VAL A 305 3.96 -10.35 12.71
C VAL A 305 2.45 -10.48 12.93
N THR A 306 1.97 -10.27 14.15
CA THR A 306 0.55 -10.26 14.47
C THR A 306 -0.18 -9.19 13.65
N VAL A 307 0.32 -7.96 13.62
CA VAL A 307 -0.31 -6.89 12.83
C VAL A 307 -0.33 -7.24 11.34
N ALA A 308 0.76 -7.78 10.80
CA ALA A 308 0.82 -8.18 9.40
C ALA A 308 -0.19 -9.27 9.07
N THR A 309 -0.33 -10.26 9.96
CA THR A 309 -1.31 -11.34 9.83
C THR A 309 -2.74 -10.78 9.85
N GLU A 310 -3.08 -9.97 10.84
CA GLU A 310 -4.45 -9.46 11.02
C GLU A 310 -4.82 -8.42 9.97
N LEU A 311 -3.86 -7.61 9.49
CA LEU A 311 -4.07 -6.72 8.35
C LEU A 311 -4.33 -7.52 7.06
N ALA A 312 -3.58 -8.59 6.84
CA ALA A 312 -3.77 -9.45 5.67
C ALA A 312 -5.15 -10.13 5.68
N LEU A 313 -5.58 -10.64 6.83
CA LEU A 313 -6.93 -11.21 7.00
C LEU A 313 -8.01 -10.16 6.76
N LEU A 314 -7.88 -8.98 7.39
CA LEU A 314 -8.78 -7.85 7.16
C LEU A 314 -8.94 -7.52 5.68
N LEU A 315 -7.84 -7.39 4.95
CA LEU A 315 -7.85 -7.02 3.54
C LEU A 315 -8.36 -8.13 2.61
N SER A 316 -8.43 -9.37 3.09
CA SER A 316 -9.14 -10.45 2.39
C SER A 316 -10.67 -10.32 2.51
N ASP A 317 -11.15 -9.68 3.56
CA ASP A 317 -12.58 -9.60 3.91
C ASP A 317 -13.22 -8.28 3.50
N VAL A 318 -12.43 -7.21 3.50
CA VAL A 318 -12.89 -5.85 3.21
C VAL A 318 -13.27 -5.75 1.72
N PRO A 319 -14.48 -5.28 1.38
CA PRO A 319 -14.86 -5.00 -0.01
C PRO A 319 -13.90 -4.01 -0.66
N VAL A 320 -13.69 -4.16 -1.98
CA VAL A 320 -12.68 -3.37 -2.72
C VAL A 320 -12.88 -1.88 -2.53
N GLU A 321 -14.12 -1.42 -2.60
CA GLU A 321 -14.51 0.00 -2.53
C GLU A 321 -14.21 0.59 -1.14
N VAL A 322 -14.35 -0.22 -0.09
CA VAL A 322 -14.08 0.17 1.29
C VAL A 322 -12.58 0.28 1.54
N ALA A 323 -11.79 -0.71 1.12
CA ALA A 323 -10.34 -0.65 1.19
C ALA A 323 -9.77 0.48 0.33
N GLU A 324 -10.40 0.75 -0.82
CA GLU A 324 -10.01 1.82 -1.73
C GLU A 324 -10.19 3.20 -1.09
N ASP A 325 -11.36 3.46 -0.49
CA ASP A 325 -11.64 4.71 0.24
C ASP A 325 -10.73 4.88 1.46
N TRP A 326 -10.45 3.79 2.21
CA TRP A 326 -9.56 3.79 3.36
C TRP A 326 -8.11 4.18 2.98
N LEU A 327 -7.58 3.61 1.89
CA LEU A 327 -6.24 3.95 1.36
C LEU A 327 -6.20 5.36 0.75
N ASP A 328 -7.28 5.82 0.11
CA ASP A 328 -7.34 7.20 -0.42
C ASP A 328 -7.35 8.24 0.70
N ALA A 329 -7.93 7.88 1.85
CA ALA A 329 -7.90 8.68 3.06
C ALA A 329 -6.58 8.56 3.85
N GLN A 330 -5.61 7.77 3.37
CA GLN A 330 -4.29 7.55 3.97
C GLN A 330 -4.36 7.01 5.40
N LEU A 331 -5.43 6.27 5.71
CA LEU A 331 -5.70 5.76 7.05
C LEU A 331 -4.82 4.56 7.41
N GLU A 332 -3.87 4.15 6.57
CA GLU A 332 -2.83 3.20 6.92
C GLU A 332 -1.74 3.81 7.81
N HIS A 333 -1.46 5.11 7.67
CA HIS A 333 -0.37 5.78 8.39
C HIS A 333 -0.81 6.31 9.75
N GLN A 334 0.14 6.44 10.69
CA GLN A 334 -0.05 7.24 11.89
C GLN A 334 -0.47 8.65 11.49
N ASP A 335 -1.49 9.19 12.16
CA ASP A 335 -1.97 10.55 11.90
C ASP A 335 -0.87 11.58 12.22
N LEU A 336 -0.27 12.13 11.16
CA LEU A 336 0.78 13.14 11.24
C LEU A 336 0.26 14.46 11.83
N GLN A 337 -0.99 14.83 11.53
CA GLN A 337 -1.59 16.04 12.05
C GLN A 337 -1.80 15.91 13.56
N LEU A 338 -2.35 14.78 14.02
CA LEU A 338 -2.49 14.52 15.46
C LEU A 338 -1.17 14.60 16.19
N ASN A 339 -0.14 13.94 15.66
CA ASN A 339 1.19 13.93 16.28
C ASN A 339 1.77 15.36 16.44
N ARG A 340 1.53 16.24 15.46
CA ARG A 340 1.96 17.65 15.52
C ARG A 340 1.13 18.48 16.50
N GLU A 341 -0.19 18.29 16.48
CA GLU A 341 -1.12 18.95 17.40
C GLU A 341 -0.80 18.56 18.85
N ALA A 342 -0.60 17.27 19.12
CA ALA A 342 -0.19 16.77 20.43
C ALA A 342 1.11 17.44 20.91
N TYR A 343 2.14 17.50 20.06
CA TYR A 343 3.40 18.17 20.38
C TYR A 343 3.20 19.67 20.66
N ALA A 344 2.41 20.37 19.83
CA ALA A 344 2.11 21.79 20.02
C ALA A 344 1.35 22.08 21.31
N LEU A 345 0.52 21.12 21.77
CA LEU A 345 -0.20 21.18 23.04
C LEU A 345 0.66 20.76 24.26
N GLY A 346 1.94 20.44 24.07
CA GLY A 346 2.88 20.13 25.14
C GLY A 346 3.14 18.64 25.39
N ALA A 347 2.76 17.75 24.47
CA ALA A 347 3.14 16.34 24.56
C ALA A 347 4.67 16.18 24.56
N ASN A 348 5.18 15.47 25.57
CA ASN A 348 6.59 15.17 25.67
C ASN A 348 6.98 13.95 24.80
N ALA A 349 8.26 13.60 24.75
CA ALA A 349 8.74 12.48 23.93
C ALA A 349 8.12 11.13 24.34
N GLN A 350 7.84 10.91 25.62
CA GLN A 350 7.21 9.69 26.12
C GLN A 350 5.74 9.61 25.68
N ASP A 351 4.99 10.71 25.74
CA ASP A 351 3.61 10.78 25.25
C ASP A 351 3.52 10.45 23.75
N LEU A 352 4.44 11.02 22.96
CA LEU A 352 4.51 10.78 21.52
C LEU A 352 4.97 9.35 21.18
N ASP A 353 5.81 8.74 22.03
CA ASP A 353 6.15 7.32 21.92
C ASP A 353 4.93 6.43 22.19
N LEU A 354 4.08 6.75 23.18
CA LEU A 354 2.82 6.02 23.42
C LEU A 354 1.88 6.08 22.20
N LEU A 355 1.69 7.27 21.62
CA LEU A 355 0.94 7.44 20.36
C LEU A 355 1.56 6.61 19.22
N TYR A 356 2.88 6.64 19.08
CA TYR A 356 3.59 5.87 18.06
C TYR A 356 3.39 4.37 18.25
N ARG A 357 3.42 3.87 19.49
CA ARG A 357 3.27 2.43 19.78
C ARG A 357 1.86 1.92 19.49
N GLY A 358 0.85 2.77 19.66
CA GLY A 358 -0.56 2.48 19.34
C GLY A 358 -0.93 2.57 17.85
N GLN A 359 -0.09 3.15 16.99
CA GLN A 359 -0.47 3.48 15.61
C GLN A 359 -0.97 2.27 14.77
N TYR A 360 -0.43 1.07 14.99
CA TYR A 360 -0.85 -0.12 14.24
C TYR A 360 -2.15 -0.71 14.79
N ALA A 361 -2.39 -0.54 16.09
CA ALA A 361 -3.70 -0.82 16.66
C ALA A 361 -4.76 0.12 16.04
N ALA A 362 -4.48 1.42 15.98
CA ALA A 362 -5.37 2.39 15.33
C ALA A 362 -5.59 2.07 13.84
N MET A 363 -4.56 1.61 13.13
CA MET A 363 -4.67 1.14 11.74
C MET A 363 -5.65 -0.03 11.62
N LEU A 364 -5.43 -1.11 12.38
CA LEU A 364 -6.27 -2.31 12.35
C LEU A 364 -7.72 -2.00 12.75
N VAL A 365 -7.91 -1.23 13.83
CA VAL A 365 -9.25 -0.85 14.29
C VAL A 365 -9.95 0.01 13.25
N SER A 366 -9.27 1.05 12.71
CA SER A 366 -9.88 1.93 11.70
C SER A 366 -10.39 1.14 10.50
N LEU A 367 -9.61 0.18 10.00
CA LEU A 367 -10.04 -0.67 8.89
C LEU A 367 -11.21 -1.56 9.30
N SER A 368 -11.15 -2.22 10.47
CA SER A 368 -12.21 -3.13 10.99
C SER A 368 -13.60 -2.50 11.15
N VAL A 369 -13.70 -1.17 11.24
CA VAL A 369 -14.98 -0.44 11.31
C VAL A 369 -15.19 0.53 10.16
N HIS A 370 -14.30 0.54 9.15
CA HIS A 370 -14.33 1.52 8.08
C HIS A 370 -15.61 1.43 7.27
N ARG A 371 -16.28 2.57 7.08
CA ARG A 371 -17.41 2.71 6.16
C ARG A 371 -17.03 3.78 5.16
N VAL A 372 -17.42 3.60 3.89
CA VAL A 372 -17.11 4.56 2.83
C VAL A 372 -17.55 5.96 3.26
N GLY A 373 -16.61 6.91 3.21
CA GLY A 373 -16.81 8.30 3.61
C GLY A 373 -16.49 8.62 5.07
N VAL A 374 -16.29 7.62 5.94
CA VAL A 374 -15.88 7.81 7.35
C VAL A 374 -14.35 7.80 7.43
N ARG A 375 -13.73 8.97 7.20
CA ARG A 375 -12.26 9.09 7.05
C ARG A 375 -11.56 9.52 8.33
N ILE A 376 -11.63 8.69 9.38
CA ILE A 376 -11.05 8.98 10.71
C ILE A 376 -10.39 7.75 11.33
N ARG A 377 -9.28 7.95 12.06
CA ARG A 377 -8.60 6.90 12.83
C ARG A 377 -8.88 7.06 14.33
N PRO A 378 -9.03 5.97 15.10
CA PRO A 378 -9.29 6.01 16.55
C PRO A 378 -8.00 6.19 17.36
N GLU A 379 -7.14 7.14 16.99
CA GLU A 379 -5.81 7.30 17.62
C GLU A 379 -5.91 7.70 19.08
N MET A 380 -6.83 8.61 19.43
CA MET A 380 -6.99 9.04 20.83
C MET A 380 -7.63 7.95 21.69
N LEU A 381 -8.59 7.20 21.14
CA LEU A 381 -9.18 6.06 21.84
C LEU A 381 -8.16 4.94 22.08
N VAL A 382 -7.27 4.70 21.10
CA VAL A 382 -6.16 3.75 21.26
C VAL A 382 -5.16 4.26 22.29
N LEU A 383 -4.80 5.54 22.27
CA LEU A 383 -3.92 6.13 23.28
C LEU A 383 -4.46 5.92 24.69
N ASP A 384 -5.74 6.21 24.93
CA ASP A 384 -6.37 6.05 26.24
C ASP A 384 -6.28 4.59 26.71
N ALA A 385 -6.50 3.63 25.81
CA ALA A 385 -6.35 2.21 26.11
C ALA A 385 -4.90 1.80 26.40
N VAL A 386 -3.93 2.33 25.65
CA VAL A 386 -2.50 2.09 25.87
C VAL A 386 -2.07 2.61 27.24
N CYS A 387 -2.40 3.87 27.56
CA CYS A 387 -2.14 4.48 28.86
C CYS A 387 -2.73 3.64 29.99
N LYS A 388 -4.00 3.20 29.85
CA LYS A 388 -4.66 2.32 30.83
C LYS A 388 -3.94 0.98 30.99
N SER A 389 -3.53 0.36 29.89
CA SER A 389 -2.84 -0.94 29.92
C SER A 389 -1.48 -0.88 30.62
N GLU A 390 -0.81 0.28 30.57
CA GLU A 390 0.50 0.51 31.17
C GLU A 390 0.43 1.18 32.55
N GLY A 391 -0.78 1.47 33.05
CA GLY A 391 -0.98 2.15 34.33
C GLY A 391 -0.45 3.59 34.35
N VAL A 392 -0.35 4.23 33.18
CA VAL A 392 0.14 5.60 33.03
C VAL A 392 -1.03 6.53 32.78
N THR A 393 -0.97 7.74 33.33
CA THR A 393 -1.98 8.77 33.05
C THR A 393 -1.60 9.52 31.78
N PRO A 394 -2.53 9.75 30.82
CA PRO A 394 -2.25 10.60 29.67
C PRO A 394 -1.78 12.00 30.12
N GLY A 395 -0.84 12.60 29.39
CA GLY A 395 -0.39 13.97 29.67
C GLY A 395 -1.51 15.01 29.57
N GLU A 396 -1.31 16.18 30.18
CA GLU A 396 -2.31 17.27 30.21
C GLU A 396 -2.78 17.69 28.81
N TRP A 397 -1.89 17.64 27.81
CA TRP A 397 -2.20 17.89 26.41
C TRP A 397 -3.35 17.01 25.90
N ALA A 398 -3.38 15.74 26.32
CA ALA A 398 -4.40 14.78 25.93
C ALA A 398 -5.74 15.12 26.60
N MET A 399 -5.75 15.85 27.71
CA MET A 399 -6.97 16.29 28.40
C MET A 399 -7.51 17.63 27.90
N SER A 400 -6.81 18.29 26.96
CA SER A 400 -7.27 19.53 26.33
C SER A 400 -8.64 19.39 25.64
N SER A 401 -9.34 20.51 25.48
CA SER A 401 -10.63 20.56 24.78
C SER A 401 -10.56 20.00 23.35
N ASP A 402 -9.45 20.25 22.67
CA ASP A 402 -9.23 19.81 21.28
C ASP A 402 -9.14 18.28 21.21
N MET A 403 -8.40 17.68 22.15
CA MET A 403 -8.24 16.22 22.23
C MET A 403 -9.50 15.54 22.75
N GLN A 404 -10.26 16.17 23.65
CA GLN A 404 -11.58 15.68 24.06
C GLN A 404 -12.58 15.72 22.89
N GLY A 405 -12.64 16.83 22.15
CA GLY A 405 -13.48 16.97 20.97
C GLY A 405 -13.10 15.96 19.88
N ARG A 406 -11.80 15.65 19.73
CA ARG A 406 -11.33 14.59 18.84
C ARG A 406 -11.79 13.19 19.27
N ARG A 407 -11.65 12.82 20.55
CA ARG A 407 -12.17 11.54 21.07
C ARG A 407 -13.66 11.37 20.81
N GLN A 408 -14.44 12.43 21.06
CA GLN A 408 -15.87 12.41 20.83
C GLN A 408 -16.19 12.17 19.36
N ARG A 409 -15.50 12.87 18.44
CA ARG A 409 -15.63 12.63 16.99
C ARG A 409 -15.23 11.21 16.59
N GLU A 410 -14.16 10.66 17.15
CA GLU A 410 -13.75 9.27 16.91
C GLU A 410 -14.84 8.28 17.34
N LEU A 411 -15.43 8.46 18.53
CA LEU A 411 -16.54 7.62 19.04
C LEU A 411 -17.81 7.75 18.21
N GLU A 412 -18.22 8.98 17.87
CA GLU A 412 -19.44 9.23 17.09
C GLU A 412 -19.34 8.66 15.67
N ALA A 413 -18.21 8.87 15.01
CA ALA A 413 -18.00 8.44 13.63
C ALA A 413 -17.83 6.92 13.51
N LEU A 414 -17.12 6.29 14.45
CA LEU A 414 -16.78 4.87 14.39
C LEU A 414 -17.82 3.98 15.12
N GLY A 415 -18.59 4.57 16.03
CA GLY A 415 -19.63 3.92 16.82
C GLY A 415 -19.10 3.02 17.93
N GLN A 416 -20.01 2.50 18.77
CA GLN A 416 -19.67 1.81 20.02
C GLN A 416 -18.76 0.57 19.86
N ARG A 417 -18.78 -0.08 18.70
CA ARG A 417 -17.93 -1.26 18.42
C ARG A 417 -16.44 -0.93 18.51
N VAL A 418 -16.06 0.33 18.24
CA VAL A 418 -14.66 0.77 18.28
C VAL A 418 -14.02 0.50 19.63
N THR A 419 -14.74 0.70 20.74
CA THR A 419 -14.20 0.48 22.10
C THR A 419 -13.84 -0.98 22.34
N ASN A 420 -14.67 -1.92 21.90
CA ASN A 420 -14.40 -3.35 22.03
C ASN A 420 -13.20 -3.77 21.19
N LEU A 421 -13.09 -3.22 19.97
CA LEU A 421 -11.95 -3.48 19.10
C LEU A 421 -10.64 -2.93 19.69
N VAL A 422 -10.66 -1.68 20.18
CA VAL A 422 -9.50 -1.06 20.82
C VAL A 422 -9.03 -1.89 22.02
N ASN A 423 -9.95 -2.28 22.91
CA ASN A 423 -9.65 -3.12 24.08
C ASN A 423 -9.15 -4.53 23.73
N ALA A 424 -9.41 -5.02 22.51
CA ALA A 424 -8.93 -6.32 22.07
C ALA A 424 -7.51 -6.24 21.47
N VAL A 425 -7.20 -5.13 20.79
CA VAL A 425 -5.91 -4.94 20.12
C VAL A 425 -4.83 -4.38 21.04
N VAL A 426 -5.20 -3.61 22.05
CA VAL A 426 -4.32 -3.14 23.12
C VAL A 426 -4.43 -4.11 24.29
#